data_AF-A0A1V6IVX5-F1
#
_entry.id   AF-A0A1V6IVX5-F1
#
_cell.length_a   1.000
_cell.length_b   1.000
_cell.length_c   1.000
_cell.angle_alpha   90.00
_cell.angle_beta   90.00
_cell.angle_gamma   90.00
#
_symmetry.space_group_name_H-M   'P 1'
#
loop_
_entity.id
_entity.type
_entity.pdbx_description
1 polymer ?
#
loop_
_entity_poly.entity_id
_entity_poly.type
_entity_poly.pdbx_seq_one_letter_code
_entity_poly.pdbx_strand_id
1 'polypeptide(L)'
;MNTPATPQSPLRMVMLITLPIVGILLAIIIALVMRKPHDNARVTVVVTDGQPGLDVNTGAILDATVTDQPVLPRVGYRYKVFVDDESDDRSSGIAKIGGRATFIPGARRGQTAIVDVTRVRDRAVDAIMVKVLSEVALPPKVLRPAFVPQPGDSAAHVMPGAEMDVVITEASERNPDTEGVAKVSGLVVFVRGATQIGERVNVRITERREKMAFAMLTGKPAGTEPLPAAAPDRPAYVPPPGDPVVVGAEMDVQITEASEKNPDTEGVARIGGLVVFVKGVTAIGERVNVRIVERRPKSAFAEPTGKPAGAAPLASQGTTGDILRRAFTPKAGDPAGHVIAGAEMDVVITEASQQRPGQEGVAKVAGLVVFVDGATTIGERVNVRITARRERMAFAELTGKPAGTEPLPAAAPSAPPPPPRPYVPPADDATAFIVPGAVISATISEASEKNPETEGVARVAGLVVSVKGATTIGETVNVRITERRRSMALGEKTTDAVTAHPAD
;
A
#
# COMPACT_ATOMS: atom_id res chain seq x y z
N MET A 1 -63.33 62.31 -2.56
CA MET A 1 -62.33 63.28 -2.06
C MET A 1 -60.96 62.76 -2.48
N ASN A 2 -60.44 63.28 -3.59
CA ASN A 2 -59.21 62.80 -4.20
C ASN A 2 -58.05 63.64 -3.69
N THR A 3 -57.19 63.05 -2.87
CA THR A 3 -55.94 63.66 -2.44
C THR A 3 -54.92 63.52 -3.59
N PRO A 4 -54.26 64.61 -4.02
CA PRO A 4 -53.47 64.64 -5.25
C PRO A 4 -52.17 63.84 -5.14
N ALA A 5 -51.86 63.08 -6.20
CA ALA A 5 -50.57 62.43 -6.38
C ALA A 5 -49.47 63.48 -6.50
N THR A 6 -48.52 63.46 -5.58
CA THR A 6 -47.35 64.35 -5.59
C THR A 6 -46.49 64.00 -6.81
N PRO A 7 -46.10 64.97 -7.65
CA PRO A 7 -45.27 64.70 -8.83
C PRO A 7 -43.90 64.19 -8.38
N GLN A 8 -43.59 62.92 -8.69
CA GLN A 8 -42.24 62.38 -8.53
C GLN A 8 -41.31 63.18 -9.44
N SER A 9 -40.37 63.93 -8.85
CA SER A 9 -39.44 64.74 -9.63
C SER A 9 -38.66 63.84 -10.59
N PRO A 10 -38.44 64.24 -11.85
CA PRO A 10 -37.66 63.45 -12.81
C PRO A 10 -36.25 63.18 -12.28
N LEU A 11 -35.73 64.07 -11.43
CA LEU A 11 -34.50 63.90 -10.66
C LEU A 11 -34.50 62.68 -9.73
N ARG A 12 -35.62 62.35 -9.06
CA ARG A 12 -35.72 61.15 -8.23
C ARG A 12 -35.74 59.87 -9.06
N MET A 13 -36.40 59.88 -10.23
CA MET A 13 -36.43 58.71 -11.11
C MET A 13 -35.06 58.46 -11.77
N VAL A 14 -34.37 59.52 -12.20
CA VAL A 14 -32.98 59.43 -12.70
C VAL A 14 -32.03 58.98 -11.59
N MET A 15 -32.19 59.48 -10.36
CA MET A 15 -31.37 59.06 -9.22
C MET A 15 -31.60 57.59 -8.85
N LEU A 16 -32.83 57.08 -8.95
CA LEU A 16 -33.15 55.67 -8.65
C LEU A 16 -32.51 54.70 -9.65
N ILE A 17 -32.34 55.13 -10.90
CA ILE A 17 -31.73 54.32 -11.98
C ILE A 17 -30.21 54.43 -11.97
N THR A 18 -29.66 55.62 -11.72
CA THR A 18 -28.21 55.85 -11.75
C THR A 18 -27.49 55.28 -10.54
N LEU A 19 -28.11 55.27 -9.35
CA LEU A 19 -27.51 54.75 -8.13
C LEU A 19 -27.08 53.26 -8.21
N PRO A 20 -27.90 52.31 -8.71
CA PRO A 20 -27.46 50.92 -8.83
C PRO A 20 -26.38 50.75 -9.91
N ILE A 21 -26.42 51.53 -10.99
CA ILE A 21 -25.39 51.48 -12.05
C ILE A 21 -24.04 51.93 -11.49
N VAL A 22 -24.01 53.01 -10.72
CA VAL A 22 -22.79 53.49 -10.04
C VAL A 22 -22.30 52.46 -9.02
N GLY A 23 -23.21 51.81 -8.28
CA GLY A 23 -22.85 50.74 -7.34
C GLY A 23 -22.20 49.53 -8.01
N ILE A 24 -22.74 49.09 -9.16
CA ILE A 24 -22.17 47.99 -9.95
C ILE A 24 -20.81 48.39 -10.51
N LEU A 25 -20.67 49.61 -11.03
CA LEU A 25 -19.39 50.10 -11.56
C LEU A 25 -18.32 50.16 -10.47
N LEU A 26 -18.69 50.60 -9.26
CA LEU A 26 -17.80 50.65 -8.11
C LEU A 26 -17.38 49.23 -7.67
N ALA A 27 -18.30 48.27 -7.67
CA ALA A 27 -17.98 46.87 -7.37
C ALA A 27 -17.02 46.25 -8.39
N ILE A 28 -17.17 46.58 -9.68
CA ILE A 28 -16.24 46.13 -10.74
C ILE A 28 -14.86 46.75 -10.55
N ILE A 29 -14.78 48.04 -10.23
CA ILE A 29 -13.51 48.71 -9.96
C ILE A 29 -12.85 48.12 -8.72
N ILE A 30 -13.59 47.87 -7.65
CA ILE A 30 -13.08 47.20 -6.44
C ILE A 30 -12.61 45.78 -6.80
N ALA A 31 -13.34 45.01 -7.61
CA ALA A 31 -12.91 43.68 -8.05
C ALA A 31 -11.65 43.72 -8.94
N LEU A 32 -11.46 44.77 -9.74
CA LEU A 32 -10.25 44.98 -10.55
C LEU A 32 -9.06 45.45 -9.70
N VAL A 33 -9.28 46.27 -8.67
CA VAL A 33 -8.24 46.74 -7.75
C VAL A 33 -7.88 45.66 -6.71
N MET A 34 -8.85 44.87 -6.26
CA MET A 34 -8.65 43.72 -5.36
C MET A 34 -8.23 42.44 -6.09
N ARG A 35 -8.28 42.41 -7.43
CA ARG A 35 -7.47 41.48 -8.23
C ARG A 35 -6.02 41.85 -7.97
N LYS A 36 -5.46 41.26 -6.90
CA LYS A 36 -4.03 41.16 -6.71
C LYS A 36 -3.45 40.78 -8.07
N PRO A 37 -2.48 41.52 -8.62
CA PRO A 37 -1.63 40.93 -9.63
C PRO A 37 -1.17 39.61 -9.02
N HIS A 38 -1.40 38.50 -9.71
CA HIS A 38 -0.54 37.35 -9.48
C HIS A 38 0.85 37.90 -9.71
N ASP A 39 1.57 38.17 -8.63
CA ASP A 39 2.97 38.51 -8.70
C ASP A 39 3.58 37.40 -9.53
N ASN A 40 3.99 37.75 -10.75
CA ASN A 40 4.95 36.95 -11.49
C ASN A 40 6.07 36.75 -10.49
N ALA A 41 6.17 35.55 -9.93
CA ALA A 41 7.17 35.22 -8.93
C ALA A 41 8.51 35.60 -9.55
N ARG A 42 9.03 36.77 -9.17
CA ARG A 42 10.42 37.11 -9.40
C ARG A 42 11.16 36.10 -8.55
N VAL A 43 11.66 35.08 -9.20
CA VAL A 43 12.64 34.16 -8.64
C VAL A 43 13.87 35.02 -8.35
N THR A 44 13.91 35.62 -7.16
CA THR A 44 15.14 36.11 -6.59
C THR A 44 15.94 34.85 -6.27
N VAL A 45 16.88 34.52 -7.14
CA VAL A 45 17.84 33.44 -6.89
C VAL A 45 18.64 33.88 -5.67
N VAL A 46 18.25 33.37 -4.50
CA VAL A 46 19.14 33.35 -3.35
C VAL A 46 20.16 32.27 -3.67
N VAL A 47 21.31 32.70 -4.21
CA VAL A 47 22.49 31.85 -4.32
C VAL A 47 22.88 31.49 -2.89
N THR A 48 22.45 30.32 -2.45
CA THR A 48 23.00 29.69 -1.26
C THR A 48 24.22 28.94 -1.77
N ASP A 49 25.39 29.56 -1.63
CA ASP A 49 26.66 28.90 -1.92
C ASP A 49 26.79 27.68 -1.01
N GLY A 50 26.77 26.48 -1.60
CA GLY A 50 27.24 25.26 -0.94
C GLY A 50 26.27 24.08 -0.88
N GLN A 51 25.84 23.55 -2.02
CA GLN A 51 25.64 22.10 -2.17
C GLN A 51 25.99 21.65 -3.61
N PRO A 52 26.87 20.64 -3.78
CA PRO A 52 27.20 20.12 -5.10
C PRO A 52 26.13 19.11 -5.58
N GLY A 53 25.59 19.33 -6.79
CA GLY A 53 25.01 18.25 -7.60
C GLY A 53 23.49 18.15 -7.71
N LEU A 54 22.81 19.18 -8.23
CA LEU A 54 21.58 18.97 -9.02
C LEU A 54 21.79 19.68 -10.37
N ASP A 55 22.07 18.88 -11.40
CA ASP A 55 22.23 19.33 -12.77
C ASP A 55 20.83 19.69 -13.32
N VAL A 56 20.26 20.80 -12.87
CA VAL A 56 18.97 21.33 -13.36
C VAL A 56 19.27 22.17 -14.58
N ASN A 57 19.20 21.56 -15.76
CA ASN A 57 19.31 22.29 -17.01
C ASN A 57 17.98 23.04 -17.27
N THR A 58 17.90 24.29 -16.82
CA THR A 58 16.72 25.17 -17.02
C THR A 58 16.67 25.82 -18.41
N GLY A 59 17.68 25.61 -19.26
CA GLY A 59 17.83 26.29 -20.55
C GLY A 59 17.66 25.42 -21.80
N ALA A 60 18.05 24.15 -21.75
CA ALA A 60 17.99 23.27 -22.92
C ALA A 60 16.57 22.71 -23.14
N ILE A 61 16.07 22.84 -24.37
CA ILE A 61 14.81 22.22 -24.80
C ILE A 61 15.15 20.93 -25.51
N LEU A 62 14.76 19.79 -24.94
CA LEU A 62 14.95 18.48 -25.53
C LEU A 62 13.79 18.16 -26.48
N ASP A 63 14.07 17.72 -27.71
CA ASP A 63 13.01 17.37 -28.66
C ASP A 63 12.52 15.94 -28.42
N ALA A 64 11.35 15.81 -27.80
CA ALA A 64 10.69 14.53 -27.54
C ALA A 64 9.79 14.09 -28.71
N THR A 65 9.73 14.85 -29.81
CA THR A 65 9.02 14.45 -31.04
C THR A 65 9.83 13.51 -31.93
N VAL A 66 11.13 13.38 -31.67
CA VAL A 66 12.04 12.52 -32.44
C VAL A 66 12.04 11.11 -31.86
N THR A 67 11.65 10.13 -32.65
CA THR A 67 11.49 8.73 -32.21
C THR A 67 12.82 7.97 -32.10
N ASP A 68 13.88 8.46 -32.75
CA ASP A 68 15.14 7.72 -32.90
C ASP A 68 16.04 7.75 -31.66
N GLN A 69 15.75 8.65 -30.71
CA GLN A 69 16.45 8.71 -29.43
C GLN A 69 15.43 8.65 -28.29
N PRO A 70 15.41 7.58 -27.48
CA PRO A 70 14.52 7.48 -26.34
C PRO A 70 14.90 8.54 -25.29
N VAL A 71 14.16 9.63 -25.26
CA VAL A 71 14.36 10.72 -24.30
C VAL A 71 13.73 10.35 -22.96
N LEU A 72 14.54 10.20 -21.91
CA LEU A 72 14.03 9.95 -20.57
C LEU A 72 13.44 11.24 -19.97
N PRO A 73 12.17 11.22 -19.48
CA PRO A 73 11.57 12.38 -18.82
C PRO A 73 12.25 12.64 -17.48
N ARG A 74 12.64 13.90 -17.23
CA ARG A 74 13.27 14.38 -16.00
C ARG A 74 12.53 15.59 -15.47
N VAL A 75 12.34 15.65 -14.15
CA VAL A 75 11.68 16.77 -13.49
C VAL A 75 12.52 18.05 -13.66
N GLY A 76 11.86 19.17 -13.97
CA GLY A 76 12.47 20.49 -14.17
C GLY A 76 13.14 20.70 -15.53
N TYR A 77 13.04 19.73 -16.44
CA TYR A 77 13.54 19.82 -17.81
C TYR A 77 12.42 20.20 -18.78
N ARG A 78 12.81 20.93 -19.83
CA ARG A 78 11.88 21.35 -20.89
C ARG A 78 11.95 20.44 -22.10
N TYR A 79 10.78 20.07 -22.61
CA TYR A 79 10.65 19.19 -23.76
C TYR A 79 9.77 19.82 -24.82
N LYS A 80 10.17 19.72 -26.09
CA LYS A 80 9.27 19.93 -27.21
C LYS A 80 8.50 18.65 -27.45
N VAL A 81 7.17 18.73 -27.40
CA VAL A 81 6.25 17.60 -27.51
C VAL A 81 5.17 17.88 -28.55
N PHE A 82 4.65 16.82 -29.15
CA PHE A 82 3.46 16.87 -30.00
C PHE A 82 2.29 16.23 -29.25
N VAL A 83 1.19 16.97 -29.12
CA VAL A 83 -0.02 16.54 -28.43
C VAL A 83 -0.87 15.73 -29.42
N ASP A 84 -0.78 14.40 -29.34
CA ASP A 84 -1.43 13.48 -30.26
C ASP A 84 -2.87 13.13 -29.83
N ASP A 85 -3.17 13.29 -28.55
CA ASP A 85 -4.45 12.98 -27.96
C ASP A 85 -4.87 14.02 -26.89
N GLU A 86 -6.09 13.89 -26.40
CA GLU A 86 -6.66 14.70 -25.32
C GLU A 86 -7.28 13.76 -24.28
N SER A 87 -7.19 14.14 -23.00
CA SER A 87 -7.79 13.40 -21.90
C SER A 87 -9.30 13.26 -22.09
N ASP A 88 -9.88 12.18 -21.55
CA ASP A 88 -11.30 11.88 -21.74
C ASP A 88 -12.21 13.00 -21.16
N ASP A 89 -11.76 13.68 -20.12
CA ASP A 89 -12.41 14.84 -19.49
C ASP A 89 -12.07 16.19 -20.15
N ARG A 90 -11.26 16.20 -21.22
CA ARG A 90 -10.79 17.38 -21.96
C ARG A 90 -10.09 18.45 -21.11
N SER A 91 -9.59 18.06 -19.94
CA SER A 91 -8.84 18.96 -19.06
C SER A 91 -7.38 19.11 -19.49
N SER A 92 -6.82 18.09 -20.16
CA SER A 92 -5.41 18.01 -20.48
C SER A 92 -5.15 17.43 -21.87
N GLY A 93 -4.18 18.00 -22.59
CA GLY A 93 -3.60 17.36 -23.75
C GLY A 93 -2.70 16.20 -23.33
N ILE A 94 -2.65 15.16 -24.16
CA ILE A 94 -1.78 14.01 -23.96
C ILE A 94 -0.71 14.02 -25.04
N ALA A 95 0.55 13.93 -24.60
CA ALA A 95 1.72 13.76 -25.45
C ALA A 95 2.56 12.58 -24.97
N LYS A 96 3.66 12.28 -25.67
CA LYS A 96 4.60 11.23 -25.27
C LYS A 96 6.01 11.79 -25.06
N ILE A 97 6.63 11.43 -23.94
CA ILE A 97 8.04 11.67 -23.66
C ILE A 97 8.64 10.32 -23.26
N GLY A 98 9.62 9.83 -24.03
CA GLY A 98 10.26 8.53 -23.75
C GLY A 98 9.30 7.35 -23.73
N GLY A 99 8.25 7.40 -24.58
CA GLY A 99 7.20 6.38 -24.61
C GLY A 99 6.18 6.45 -23.47
N ARG A 100 6.32 7.38 -22.51
CA ARG A 100 5.37 7.57 -21.41
C ARG A 100 4.32 8.63 -21.75
N ALA A 101 3.08 8.38 -21.36
CA ALA A 101 1.99 9.34 -21.51
C ALA A 101 2.24 10.56 -20.62
N THR A 102 2.24 11.75 -21.23
CA THR A 102 2.49 13.02 -20.57
C THR A 102 1.23 13.86 -20.58
N PHE A 103 0.71 14.21 -19.41
CA PHE A 103 -0.49 15.02 -19.25
C PHE A 103 -0.12 16.50 -19.13
N ILE A 104 -0.72 17.33 -19.98
CA ILE A 104 -0.40 18.75 -20.11
C ILE A 104 -1.70 19.55 -19.99
N PRO A 105 -1.99 20.15 -18.81
CA PRO A 105 -3.19 20.95 -18.61
C PRO A 105 -3.28 22.09 -19.64
N GLY A 106 -4.46 22.26 -20.24
CA GLY A 106 -4.74 23.33 -21.21
C GLY A 106 -4.17 23.14 -22.62
N ALA A 107 -3.34 22.11 -22.86
CA ALA A 107 -2.88 21.78 -24.21
C ALA A 107 -3.99 21.08 -25.03
N ARG A 108 -4.00 21.31 -26.35
CA ARG A 108 -5.00 20.74 -27.27
C ARG A 108 -4.37 19.77 -28.26
N ARG A 109 -5.14 18.77 -28.66
CA ARG A 109 -4.76 17.79 -29.68
C ARG A 109 -4.41 18.51 -30.99
N GLY A 110 -3.23 18.19 -31.54
CA GLY A 110 -2.67 18.82 -32.74
C GLY A 110 -1.65 19.92 -32.44
N GLN A 111 -1.46 20.32 -31.18
CA GLN A 111 -0.46 21.32 -30.81
C GLN A 111 0.93 20.70 -30.67
N THR A 112 1.94 21.39 -31.17
CA THR A 112 3.34 21.21 -30.76
C THR A 112 3.65 22.25 -29.70
N ALA A 113 4.09 21.84 -28.52
CA ALA A 113 4.36 22.73 -27.40
C ALA A 113 5.70 22.44 -26.73
N ILE A 114 6.27 23.46 -26.11
CA ILE A 114 7.33 23.33 -25.11
C ILE A 114 6.64 23.17 -23.76
N VAL A 115 6.97 22.09 -23.06
CA VAL A 115 6.43 21.75 -21.74
C VAL A 115 7.54 21.59 -20.73
N ASP A 116 7.26 21.91 -19.49
CA ASP A 116 8.16 21.72 -18.35
C ASP A 116 7.63 20.57 -17.49
N VAL A 117 8.45 19.54 -17.27
CA VAL A 117 8.03 18.36 -16.53
C VAL A 117 8.03 18.66 -15.03
N THR A 118 6.87 18.59 -14.41
CA THR A 118 6.71 18.86 -12.98
C THR A 118 6.77 17.60 -12.14
N ARG A 119 6.39 16.44 -12.70
CA ARG A 119 6.41 15.15 -11.99
C ARG A 119 6.58 13.98 -12.95
N VAL A 120 7.40 13.02 -12.56
CA VAL A 120 7.54 11.74 -13.27
C VAL A 120 6.99 10.62 -12.37
N ARG A 121 6.04 9.83 -12.89
CA ARG A 121 5.46 8.64 -12.25
C ARG A 121 5.89 7.38 -13.02
N ASP A 122 5.57 6.21 -12.47
CA ASP A 122 5.94 4.91 -13.08
C ASP A 122 5.48 4.76 -14.53
N ARG A 123 4.25 5.18 -14.85
CA ARG A 123 3.64 5.04 -16.19
C ARG A 123 3.22 6.34 -16.86
N ALA A 124 3.32 7.47 -16.15
CA ALA A 124 2.83 8.75 -16.62
C ALA A 124 3.76 9.89 -16.20
N VAL A 125 3.71 10.99 -16.92
CA VAL A 125 4.45 12.23 -16.65
C VAL A 125 3.44 13.37 -16.56
N ASP A 126 3.61 14.24 -15.57
CA ASP A 126 2.87 15.50 -15.50
C ASP A 126 3.79 16.63 -15.95
N ALA A 127 3.26 17.48 -16.82
CA ALA A 127 4.00 18.62 -17.32
C ALA A 127 3.09 19.85 -17.42
N ILE A 128 3.67 21.03 -17.32
CA ILE A 128 2.98 22.30 -17.54
C ILE A 128 3.37 22.86 -18.90
N MET A 129 2.41 23.45 -19.60
CA MET A 129 2.66 24.08 -20.88
C MET A 129 3.41 25.41 -20.69
N VAL A 130 4.57 25.56 -21.33
CA VAL A 130 5.36 26.79 -21.31
C VAL A 130 5.00 27.65 -22.53
N LYS A 131 4.99 27.05 -23.71
CA LYS A 131 4.73 27.77 -24.97
C LYS A 131 4.21 26.84 -26.06
N VAL A 132 3.20 27.26 -26.80
CA VAL A 132 2.77 26.59 -28.05
C VAL A 132 3.66 27.07 -29.21
N LEU A 133 4.19 26.13 -29.98
CA LEU A 133 5.04 26.38 -31.14
C LEU A 133 4.26 26.36 -32.45
N SER A 134 3.34 25.41 -32.60
CA SER A 134 2.51 25.27 -33.78
C SER A 134 1.24 24.49 -33.47
N GLU A 135 0.25 24.57 -34.34
CA GLU A 135 -1.00 23.82 -34.25
C GLU A 135 -1.35 23.26 -35.62
N VAL A 136 -1.70 21.98 -35.65
CA VAL A 136 -2.13 21.25 -36.85
C VAL A 136 -3.54 20.73 -36.64
N ALA A 137 -4.42 20.99 -37.59
CA ALA A 137 -5.77 20.42 -37.56
C ALA A 137 -5.71 18.91 -37.79
N LEU A 138 -5.84 18.13 -36.72
CA LEU A 138 -5.95 16.68 -36.80
C LEU A 138 -7.39 16.25 -37.09
N PRO A 139 -7.60 15.11 -37.80
CA PRO A 139 -8.93 14.57 -38.01
C PRO A 139 -9.65 14.33 -36.67
N PRO A 140 -10.99 14.43 -36.62
CA PRO A 140 -11.76 14.28 -35.39
C PRO A 140 -11.38 12.98 -34.68
N LYS A 141 -11.28 13.05 -33.34
CA LYS A 141 -10.92 11.90 -32.51
C LYS A 141 -11.95 10.80 -32.76
N VAL A 142 -11.50 9.65 -33.23
CA VAL A 142 -12.37 8.48 -33.39
C VAL A 142 -12.88 8.13 -31.99
N LEU A 143 -14.17 8.36 -31.74
CA LEU A 143 -14.80 7.95 -30.49
C LEU A 143 -14.71 6.44 -30.41
N ARG A 144 -14.22 5.93 -29.27
CA ARG A 144 -14.24 4.49 -29.02
C ARG A 144 -15.70 4.03 -29.13
N PRO A 145 -15.98 2.92 -29.83
CA PRO A 145 -17.34 2.39 -29.91
C PRO A 145 -17.87 2.16 -28.50
N ALA A 146 -19.14 2.49 -28.28
CA ALA A 146 -19.79 2.31 -26.99
C ALA A 146 -19.67 0.84 -26.57
N PHE A 147 -19.39 0.62 -25.28
CA PHE A 147 -19.36 -0.73 -24.73
C PHE A 147 -20.72 -1.40 -24.90
N VAL A 148 -20.74 -2.60 -25.47
CA VAL A 148 -21.94 -3.44 -25.56
C VAL A 148 -21.78 -4.59 -24.58
N PRO A 149 -22.63 -4.70 -23.54
CA PRO A 149 -22.56 -5.79 -22.58
C PRO A 149 -22.87 -7.13 -23.28
N GLN A 150 -22.17 -8.18 -22.87
CA GLN A 150 -22.43 -9.53 -23.35
C GLN A 150 -23.73 -10.09 -22.76
N PRO A 151 -24.42 -11.02 -23.44
CA PRO A 151 -25.55 -11.73 -22.85
C PRO A 151 -25.15 -12.40 -21.52
N GLY A 152 -25.87 -12.10 -20.45
CA GLY A 152 -25.56 -12.60 -19.09
C GLY A 152 -24.69 -11.67 -18.23
N ASP A 153 -24.32 -10.48 -18.72
CA ASP A 153 -23.69 -9.45 -17.87
C ASP A 153 -24.68 -8.95 -16.81
N SER A 154 -24.43 -9.28 -15.55
CA SER A 154 -25.24 -8.83 -14.40
C SER A 154 -25.29 -7.31 -14.26
N ALA A 155 -24.31 -6.59 -14.80
CA ALA A 155 -24.25 -5.13 -14.81
C ALA A 155 -24.72 -4.52 -16.15
N ALA A 156 -25.47 -5.26 -16.97
CA ALA A 156 -26.00 -4.76 -18.25
C ALA A 156 -26.95 -3.55 -18.10
N HIS A 157 -27.52 -3.33 -16.91
CA HIS A 157 -28.33 -2.15 -16.59
C HIS A 157 -27.48 -0.90 -16.29
N VAL A 158 -26.17 -1.06 -16.06
CA VAL A 158 -25.23 0.05 -15.81
C VAL A 158 -24.70 0.57 -17.15
N MET A 159 -25.55 1.31 -17.86
CA MET A 159 -25.24 1.84 -19.20
C MET A 159 -25.30 3.37 -19.24
N PRO A 160 -24.57 4.03 -20.15
CA PRO A 160 -24.61 5.49 -20.28
C PRO A 160 -26.05 6.00 -20.41
N GLY A 161 -26.40 7.00 -19.60
CA GLY A 161 -27.74 7.58 -19.51
C GLY A 161 -28.63 6.95 -18.44
N ALA A 162 -28.30 5.77 -17.89
CA ALA A 162 -29.07 5.16 -16.81
C ALA A 162 -28.95 5.98 -15.51
N GLU A 163 -30.08 6.14 -14.82
CA GLU A 163 -30.14 6.74 -13.49
C GLU A 163 -30.40 5.65 -12.46
N MET A 164 -29.65 5.67 -11.36
CA MET A 164 -29.76 4.65 -10.31
C MET A 164 -29.31 5.20 -8.97
N ASP A 165 -29.83 4.60 -7.90
CA ASP A 165 -29.35 4.87 -6.56
C ASP A 165 -28.18 3.94 -6.25
N VAL A 166 -27.08 4.53 -5.78
CA VAL A 166 -25.89 3.79 -5.37
C VAL A 166 -25.44 4.23 -3.99
N VAL A 167 -24.76 3.34 -3.29
CA VAL A 167 -24.12 3.64 -2.01
C VAL A 167 -22.63 3.75 -2.26
N ILE A 168 -22.03 4.85 -1.83
CA ILE A 168 -20.57 5.03 -1.90
C ILE A 168 -19.93 4.11 -0.87
N THR A 169 -19.17 3.13 -1.33
CA THR A 169 -18.55 2.11 -0.47
C THR A 169 -17.12 2.45 -0.09
N GLU A 170 -16.41 3.15 -0.97
CA GLU A 170 -14.96 3.38 -0.87
C GLU A 170 -14.64 4.78 -1.46
N ALA A 171 -13.54 5.40 -1.05
CA ALA A 171 -13.02 6.61 -1.69
C ALA A 171 -12.25 6.24 -2.97
N SER A 172 -12.25 7.12 -3.99
CA SER A 172 -11.45 6.89 -5.20
C SER A 172 -9.96 6.96 -4.88
N GLU A 173 -9.20 5.92 -5.23
CA GLU A 173 -7.72 5.95 -5.11
C GLU A 173 -7.09 7.03 -5.99
N ARG A 174 -7.75 7.36 -7.12
CA ARG A 174 -7.23 8.32 -8.08
C ARG A 174 -7.57 9.76 -7.70
N ASN A 175 -8.81 10.00 -7.26
CA ASN A 175 -9.33 11.33 -6.99
C ASN A 175 -10.19 11.34 -5.70
N PRO A 176 -9.60 11.09 -4.51
CA PRO A 176 -10.37 10.89 -3.27
C PRO A 176 -11.22 12.11 -2.87
N ASP A 177 -10.76 13.32 -3.19
CA ASP A 177 -11.44 14.57 -2.81
C ASP A 177 -12.62 14.94 -3.73
N THR A 178 -12.80 14.22 -4.84
CA THR A 178 -13.83 14.56 -5.84
C THR A 178 -14.64 13.39 -6.35
N GLU A 179 -14.21 12.15 -6.08
CA GLU A 179 -14.84 10.92 -6.56
C GLU A 179 -14.96 9.89 -5.44
N GLY A 180 -16.14 9.28 -5.34
CA GLY A 180 -16.39 8.09 -4.55
C GLY A 180 -16.58 6.86 -5.43
N VAL A 181 -16.49 5.68 -4.82
CA VAL A 181 -16.59 4.40 -5.51
C VAL A 181 -17.78 3.60 -4.98
N ALA A 182 -18.67 3.22 -5.90
CA ALA A 182 -19.77 2.31 -5.64
C ALA A 182 -19.56 0.97 -6.37
N LYS A 183 -20.16 -0.10 -5.84
CA LYS A 183 -20.17 -1.42 -6.47
C LYS A 183 -21.60 -1.78 -6.84
N VAL A 184 -21.87 -1.94 -8.14
CA VAL A 184 -23.19 -2.29 -8.67
C VAL A 184 -23.05 -3.60 -9.43
N SER A 185 -23.67 -4.68 -8.93
CA SER A 185 -23.67 -5.99 -9.60
C SER A 185 -22.26 -6.50 -9.95
N GLY A 186 -21.29 -6.21 -9.07
CA GLY A 186 -19.88 -6.54 -9.25
C GLY A 186 -19.06 -5.56 -10.09
N LEU A 187 -19.71 -4.55 -10.70
CA LEU A 187 -19.07 -3.50 -11.45
C LEU A 187 -18.67 -2.31 -10.58
N VAL A 188 -17.44 -1.83 -10.77
CA VAL A 188 -16.93 -0.62 -10.08
C VAL A 188 -17.46 0.63 -10.78
N VAL A 189 -18.17 1.48 -10.05
CA VAL A 189 -18.72 2.75 -10.56
C VAL A 189 -18.04 3.91 -9.85
N PHE A 190 -17.32 4.74 -10.59
CA PHE A 190 -16.73 5.98 -10.10
C PHE A 190 -17.77 7.09 -10.17
N VAL A 191 -18.15 7.63 -9.02
CA VAL A 191 -19.18 8.67 -8.88
C VAL A 191 -18.51 10.01 -8.60
N ARG A 192 -18.52 10.89 -9.60
CA ARG A 192 -17.99 12.24 -9.45
C ARG A 192 -18.96 13.11 -8.64
N GLY A 193 -18.44 13.78 -7.62
CA GLY A 193 -19.17 14.68 -6.73
C GLY A 193 -19.73 14.01 -5.46
N ALA A 194 -19.55 12.69 -5.29
CA ALA A 194 -20.02 11.96 -4.10
C ALA A 194 -18.82 11.35 -3.37
N THR A 195 -18.28 12.04 -2.37
CA THR A 195 -17.04 11.65 -1.66
C THR A 195 -17.30 10.98 -0.31
N GLN A 196 -18.52 11.06 0.22
CA GLN A 196 -18.84 10.56 1.55
C GLN A 196 -19.14 9.05 1.52
N ILE A 197 -18.31 8.26 2.20
CA ILE A 197 -18.50 6.81 2.34
C ILE A 197 -19.76 6.52 3.16
N GLY A 198 -20.53 5.54 2.74
CA GLY A 198 -21.84 5.16 3.30
C GLY A 198 -23.00 6.04 2.81
N GLU A 199 -22.72 7.12 2.06
CA GLU A 199 -23.78 7.98 1.52
C GLU A 199 -24.51 7.28 0.36
N ARG A 200 -25.84 7.34 0.40
CA ARG A 200 -26.68 6.92 -0.70
C ARG A 200 -26.99 8.12 -1.60
N VAL A 201 -26.69 7.98 -2.87
CA VAL A 201 -26.80 9.04 -3.86
C VAL A 201 -27.52 8.54 -5.10
N ASN A 202 -28.31 9.40 -5.73
CA ASN A 202 -28.81 9.16 -7.07
C ASN A 202 -27.73 9.59 -8.06
N VAL A 203 -27.42 8.73 -9.01
CA VAL A 203 -26.36 8.97 -9.99
C VAL A 203 -26.86 8.69 -11.39
N ARG A 204 -26.30 9.42 -12.34
CA ARG A 204 -26.48 9.15 -13.77
C ARG A 204 -25.17 8.63 -14.36
N ILE A 205 -25.22 7.44 -14.95
CA ILE A 205 -24.08 6.84 -15.64
C ILE A 205 -23.74 7.68 -16.86
N THR A 206 -22.48 8.10 -16.98
CA THR A 206 -21.98 8.89 -18.11
C THR A 206 -21.23 8.02 -19.10
N GLU A 207 -20.55 6.97 -18.62
CA GLU A 207 -19.75 6.06 -19.45
C GLU A 207 -19.72 4.67 -18.83
N ARG A 208 -19.81 3.62 -19.67
CA ARG A 208 -19.62 2.22 -19.28
C ARG A 208 -18.42 1.66 -20.06
N ARG A 209 -17.48 1.05 -19.34
CA ARG A 209 -16.34 0.28 -19.88
C ARG A 209 -16.54 -1.20 -19.58
N GLU A 210 -15.56 -2.07 -19.78
CA GLU A 210 -15.71 -3.50 -19.47
C GLU A 210 -15.76 -3.80 -17.96
N LYS A 211 -14.84 -3.22 -17.18
CA LYS A 211 -14.66 -3.50 -15.74
C LYS A 211 -15.04 -2.35 -14.81
N MET A 212 -15.44 -1.22 -15.39
CA MET A 212 -15.85 -0.05 -14.61
C MET A 212 -16.89 0.79 -15.36
N ALA A 213 -17.56 1.68 -14.65
CA ALA A 213 -18.39 2.74 -15.19
C ALA A 213 -18.07 4.07 -14.48
N PHE A 214 -18.45 5.17 -15.12
CA PHE A 214 -18.37 6.52 -14.58
C PHE A 214 -19.79 7.08 -14.46
N ALA A 215 -20.01 7.84 -13.39
CA ALA A 215 -21.30 8.45 -13.10
C ALA A 215 -21.14 9.86 -12.53
N MET A 216 -22.16 10.68 -12.72
CA MET A 216 -22.28 11.99 -12.08
C MET A 216 -23.41 11.96 -11.05
N LEU A 217 -23.20 12.65 -9.94
CA LEU A 217 -24.22 12.88 -8.93
C LEU A 217 -25.38 13.69 -9.50
N THR A 218 -26.60 13.16 -9.43
CA THR A 218 -27.85 13.83 -9.85
C THR A 218 -28.68 14.32 -8.66
N GLY A 219 -28.42 13.84 -7.45
CA GLY A 219 -29.05 14.34 -6.22
C GLY A 219 -29.09 13.29 -5.10
N LYS A 220 -29.84 13.60 -4.03
CA LYS A 220 -30.19 12.63 -2.98
C LYS A 220 -31.47 11.89 -3.39
N PRO A 221 -31.59 10.58 -3.12
CA PRO A 221 -32.74 9.79 -3.54
C PRO A 221 -34.05 10.37 -2.97
N ALA A 222 -35.12 10.34 -3.76
CA ALA A 222 -36.45 10.72 -3.33
C ALA A 222 -37.05 9.59 -2.46
N GLY A 223 -36.98 9.75 -1.13
CA GLY A 223 -37.67 8.88 -0.17
C GLY A 223 -36.85 8.56 1.07
N THR A 224 -37.43 8.80 2.25
CA THR A 224 -36.94 8.42 3.59
C THR A 224 -37.39 7.03 4.03
N GLU A 225 -37.80 6.16 3.10
CA GLU A 225 -38.08 4.77 3.40
C GLU A 225 -36.79 3.93 3.26
N PRO A 226 -36.44 3.10 4.26
CA PRO A 226 -35.39 2.11 4.07
C PRO A 226 -35.85 1.14 2.99
N LEU A 227 -35.18 1.15 1.82
CA LEU A 227 -35.36 0.05 0.87
C LEU A 227 -34.92 -1.25 1.54
N PRO A 228 -35.63 -2.37 1.29
CA PRO A 228 -35.28 -3.67 1.81
C PRO A 228 -33.80 -3.93 1.52
N ALA A 229 -33.08 -4.43 2.53
CA ALA A 229 -31.69 -4.86 2.39
C ALA A 229 -31.52 -5.53 1.03
N ALA A 230 -30.58 -5.01 0.22
CA ALA A 230 -30.31 -5.51 -1.11
C ALA A 230 -30.40 -7.04 -1.10
N ALA A 231 -31.35 -7.60 -1.85
CA ALA A 231 -31.44 -9.03 -2.00
C ALA A 231 -30.04 -9.50 -2.44
N PRO A 232 -29.40 -10.45 -1.73
CA PRO A 232 -28.08 -10.90 -2.09
C PRO A 232 -28.14 -11.42 -3.52
N ASP A 233 -27.43 -10.76 -4.42
CA ASP A 233 -27.39 -11.02 -5.87
C ASP A 233 -26.61 -12.31 -6.21
N ARG A 234 -26.55 -13.22 -5.24
CA ARG A 234 -26.02 -14.57 -5.35
C ARG A 234 -27.05 -15.49 -4.72
N PRO A 235 -27.40 -16.62 -5.35
CA PRO A 235 -28.17 -17.65 -4.66
C PRO A 235 -27.50 -17.88 -3.30
N ALA A 236 -28.27 -17.69 -2.22
CA ALA A 236 -27.76 -17.85 -0.86
C ALA A 236 -27.01 -19.17 -0.82
N TYR A 237 -25.72 -19.11 -0.44
CA TYR A 237 -24.92 -20.31 -0.37
C TYR A 237 -25.61 -21.25 0.63
N VAL A 238 -26.20 -22.34 0.14
CA VAL A 238 -26.82 -23.36 0.97
C VAL A 238 -25.68 -24.20 1.53
N PRO A 239 -25.41 -24.15 2.84
CA PRO A 239 -24.32 -24.91 3.43
C PRO A 239 -24.59 -26.42 3.30
N PRO A 240 -23.55 -27.26 3.28
CA PRO A 240 -23.71 -28.70 3.33
C PRO A 240 -24.57 -29.13 4.55
N PRO A 241 -25.38 -30.19 4.42
CA PRO A 241 -26.16 -30.71 5.54
C PRO A 241 -25.25 -31.00 6.76
N GLY A 242 -25.60 -30.45 7.93
CA GLY A 242 -24.82 -30.60 9.16
C GLY A 242 -23.84 -29.45 9.45
N ASP A 243 -23.75 -28.42 8.61
CA ASP A 243 -22.99 -27.20 8.93
C ASP A 243 -23.74 -26.36 9.99
N PRO A 244 -23.14 -26.11 11.17
CA PRO A 244 -23.78 -25.32 12.22
C PRO A 244 -23.88 -23.83 11.88
N VAL A 245 -23.14 -23.34 10.86
CA VAL A 245 -23.11 -21.92 10.49
C VAL A 245 -24.05 -21.61 9.33
N VAL A 246 -25.34 -21.49 9.67
CA VAL A 246 -26.42 -21.11 8.75
C VAL A 246 -26.95 -19.71 9.06
N VAL A 247 -27.49 -19.01 8.07
CA VAL A 247 -28.12 -17.69 8.26
C VAL A 247 -29.28 -17.81 9.26
N GLY A 248 -29.30 -16.93 10.25
CA GLY A 248 -30.30 -16.91 11.34
C GLY A 248 -29.92 -17.74 12.57
N ALA A 249 -28.88 -18.57 12.52
CA ALA A 249 -28.41 -19.32 13.68
C ALA A 249 -27.78 -18.38 14.72
N GLU A 250 -28.11 -18.62 15.99
CA GLU A 250 -27.45 -17.99 17.14
C GLU A 250 -26.39 -18.92 17.70
N MET A 251 -25.24 -18.36 18.07
CA MET A 251 -24.08 -19.13 18.48
C MET A 251 -23.16 -18.33 19.41
N ASP A 252 -22.67 -19.00 20.43
CA ASP A 252 -21.63 -18.46 21.30
C ASP A 252 -20.28 -18.55 20.62
N VAL A 253 -19.72 -17.40 20.27
CA VAL A 253 -18.45 -17.32 19.56
C VAL A 253 -17.45 -16.53 20.39
N GLN A 254 -16.19 -16.90 20.29
CA GLN A 254 -15.10 -16.12 20.83
C GLN A 254 -14.42 -15.36 19.70
N ILE A 255 -14.24 -14.05 19.88
CA ILE A 255 -13.47 -13.24 18.93
C ILE A 255 -12.00 -13.66 19.06
N THR A 256 -11.47 -14.25 18.02
CA THR A 256 -10.09 -14.79 17.99
C THR A 256 -9.09 -13.81 17.39
N GLU A 257 -9.53 -12.95 16.48
CA GLU A 257 -8.69 -12.06 15.68
C GLU A 257 -9.45 -10.73 15.43
N ALA A 258 -8.74 -9.65 15.16
CA ALA A 258 -9.34 -8.46 14.56
C ALA A 258 -9.48 -8.64 13.04
N SER A 259 -10.49 -8.05 12.42
CA SER A 259 -10.65 -8.11 10.96
C SER A 259 -9.47 -7.44 10.27
N GLU A 260 -8.82 -8.15 9.33
CA GLU A 260 -7.73 -7.58 8.53
C GLU A 260 -8.20 -6.40 7.67
N LYS A 261 -9.48 -6.41 7.28
CA LYS A 261 -10.06 -5.37 6.44
C LYS A 261 -10.62 -4.19 7.25
N ASN A 262 -11.18 -4.47 8.43
CA ASN A 262 -11.87 -3.48 9.27
C ASN A 262 -11.55 -3.70 10.77
N PRO A 263 -10.30 -3.51 11.22
CA PRO A 263 -9.85 -3.90 12.56
C PRO A 263 -10.57 -3.17 13.69
N ASP A 264 -11.02 -1.93 13.44
CA ASP A 264 -11.64 -1.07 14.44
C ASP A 264 -13.16 -1.27 14.58
N THR A 265 -13.77 -2.06 13.68
CA THR A 265 -15.25 -2.23 13.64
C THR A 265 -15.71 -3.68 13.56
N GLU A 266 -14.82 -4.63 13.25
CA GLU A 266 -15.15 -6.04 13.09
C GLU A 266 -14.14 -6.95 13.81
N GLY A 267 -14.66 -7.89 14.61
CA GLY A 267 -13.90 -9.02 15.15
C GLY A 267 -14.09 -10.26 14.30
N VAL A 268 -13.17 -11.20 14.43
CA VAL A 268 -13.16 -12.45 13.66
C VAL A 268 -13.20 -13.63 14.61
N ALA A 269 -14.19 -14.49 14.46
CA ALA A 269 -14.31 -15.78 15.11
C ALA A 269 -14.06 -16.92 14.10
N ARG A 270 -13.61 -18.08 14.57
CA ARG A 270 -13.41 -19.27 13.72
C ARG A 270 -14.28 -20.43 14.22
N ILE A 271 -15.14 -20.96 13.34
CA ILE A 271 -16.07 -22.05 13.66
C ILE A 271 -15.89 -23.17 12.63
N GLY A 272 -15.42 -24.34 13.05
CA GLY A 272 -15.23 -25.48 12.14
C GLY A 272 -14.28 -25.20 10.95
N GLY A 273 -13.36 -24.24 11.09
CA GLY A 273 -12.47 -23.80 10.01
C GLY A 273 -13.03 -22.66 9.13
N LEU A 274 -14.27 -22.23 9.39
CA LEU A 274 -14.91 -21.10 8.74
C LEU A 274 -14.64 -19.79 9.48
N VAL A 275 -14.33 -18.72 8.74
CA VAL A 275 -14.10 -17.38 9.28
C VAL A 275 -15.43 -16.64 9.43
N VAL A 276 -15.78 -16.20 10.63
CA VAL A 276 -17.01 -15.46 10.93
C VAL A 276 -16.64 -14.05 11.37
N PHE A 277 -17.07 -13.04 10.60
CA PHE A 277 -16.88 -11.63 10.91
C PHE A 277 -18.03 -11.14 11.79
N VAL A 278 -17.74 -10.70 13.00
CA VAL A 278 -18.70 -10.19 13.97
C VAL A 278 -18.62 -8.66 13.99
N LYS A 279 -19.67 -8.01 13.52
CA LYS A 279 -19.72 -6.54 13.43
C LYS A 279 -19.98 -5.94 14.81
N GLY A 280 -19.19 -4.94 15.19
CA GLY A 280 -19.35 -4.20 16.46
C GLY A 280 -18.72 -4.87 17.70
N VAL A 281 -18.05 -6.01 17.54
CA VAL A 281 -17.30 -6.68 18.62
C VAL A 281 -15.86 -6.84 18.17
N THR A 282 -14.96 -6.01 18.68
CA THR A 282 -13.54 -5.97 18.27
C THR A 282 -12.58 -6.48 19.34
N ALA A 283 -13.07 -6.71 20.57
CA ALA A 283 -12.23 -7.15 21.66
C ALA A 283 -11.86 -8.63 21.50
N ILE A 284 -10.57 -8.88 21.24
CA ILE A 284 -10.02 -10.22 21.11
C ILE A 284 -10.15 -10.96 22.46
N GLY A 285 -10.65 -12.18 22.41
CA GLY A 285 -10.95 -13.02 23.56
C GLY A 285 -12.37 -12.89 24.10
N GLU A 286 -13.14 -11.89 23.64
CA GLU A 286 -14.53 -11.68 24.08
C GLU A 286 -15.44 -12.80 23.58
N ARG A 287 -16.24 -13.38 24.49
CA ARG A 287 -17.28 -14.35 24.16
C ARG A 287 -18.60 -13.63 24.02
N VAL A 288 -19.18 -13.70 22.84
CA VAL A 288 -20.43 -13.02 22.51
C VAL A 288 -21.36 -14.02 21.84
N ASN A 289 -22.64 -13.97 22.21
CA ASN A 289 -23.65 -14.67 21.46
C ASN A 289 -23.93 -13.85 20.19
N VAL A 290 -23.79 -14.48 19.03
CA VAL A 290 -23.93 -13.81 17.74
C VAL A 290 -24.96 -14.52 16.89
N ARG A 291 -25.67 -13.74 16.07
CA ARG A 291 -26.58 -14.24 15.05
C ARG A 291 -25.95 -14.10 13.69
N ILE A 292 -25.91 -15.19 12.92
CA ILE A 292 -25.40 -15.16 11.55
C ILE A 292 -26.38 -14.40 10.65
N VAL A 293 -25.90 -13.33 10.02
CA VAL A 293 -26.69 -12.48 9.11
C VAL A 293 -26.45 -12.85 7.65
N GLU A 294 -25.24 -13.31 7.33
CA GLU A 294 -24.86 -13.72 5.97
C GLU A 294 -23.90 -14.90 5.99
N ARG A 295 -24.07 -15.87 5.08
CA ARG A 295 -23.17 -17.04 4.93
C ARG A 295 -22.64 -17.10 3.49
N ARG A 296 -21.31 -17.12 3.33
CA ARG A 296 -20.57 -17.21 2.06
C ARG A 296 -19.71 -18.48 2.04
N PRO A 297 -19.24 -19.01 0.91
CA PRO A 297 -18.53 -20.30 0.88
C PRO A 297 -17.38 -20.46 1.89
N LYS A 298 -16.54 -19.42 2.07
CA LYS A 298 -15.36 -19.43 2.96
C LYS A 298 -15.48 -18.54 4.20
N SER A 299 -16.58 -17.82 4.37
CA SER A 299 -16.79 -16.94 5.52
C SER A 299 -18.27 -16.74 5.87
N ALA A 300 -18.55 -16.18 7.05
CA ALA A 300 -19.87 -15.73 7.44
C ALA A 300 -19.79 -14.34 8.09
N PHE A 301 -20.91 -13.62 8.13
CA PHE A 301 -21.06 -12.35 8.84
C PHE A 301 -22.12 -12.51 9.92
N ALA A 302 -21.86 -11.93 11.08
CA ALA A 302 -22.70 -12.06 12.26
C ALA A 302 -22.83 -10.74 13.01
N GLU A 303 -23.93 -10.58 13.72
CA GLU A 303 -24.20 -9.45 14.61
C GLU A 303 -24.39 -9.95 16.05
N PRO A 304 -23.93 -9.20 17.07
CA PRO A 304 -24.05 -9.60 18.47
C PRO A 304 -25.50 -9.53 18.95
N THR A 305 -25.98 -10.60 19.57
CA THR A 305 -27.31 -10.69 20.19
C THR A 305 -27.28 -10.60 21.72
N GLY A 306 -26.10 -10.63 22.34
CA GLY A 306 -25.92 -10.39 23.79
C GLY A 306 -24.74 -11.16 24.40
N LYS A 307 -24.55 -11.03 25.72
CA LYS A 307 -23.57 -11.84 26.49
C LYS A 307 -24.16 -13.23 26.78
N PRO A 308 -23.35 -14.32 26.71
CA PRO A 308 -23.84 -15.68 26.89
C PRO A 308 -24.45 -15.88 28.28
N ALA A 309 -25.54 -16.63 28.35
CA ALA A 309 -26.21 -16.99 29.59
C ALA A 309 -25.36 -18.02 30.35
N GLY A 310 -24.59 -17.55 31.33
CA GLY A 310 -23.84 -18.39 32.27
C GLY A 310 -22.33 -18.22 32.20
N ALA A 311 -21.80 -17.17 32.83
CA ALA A 311 -20.40 -17.12 33.24
C ALA A 311 -20.27 -16.30 34.52
N ALA A 312 -19.98 -16.97 35.62
CA ALA A 312 -19.41 -16.32 36.80
C ALA A 312 -18.06 -15.69 36.41
N PRO A 313 -17.69 -14.52 36.97
CA PRO A 313 -16.46 -13.84 36.62
C PRO A 313 -15.27 -14.60 37.22
N LEU A 314 -14.30 -15.01 36.40
CA LEU A 314 -12.96 -15.34 36.88
C LEU A 314 -12.06 -14.12 36.79
N ALA A 315 -11.28 -13.96 37.85
CA ALA A 315 -10.51 -12.78 38.22
C ALA A 315 -9.55 -12.28 37.13
N SER A 316 -9.38 -10.96 37.16
CA SER A 316 -8.40 -10.14 36.44
C SER A 316 -7.06 -10.84 36.20
N GLN A 317 -6.78 -11.19 34.94
CA GLN A 317 -5.41 -11.40 34.45
C GLN A 317 -5.09 -10.31 33.43
N GLY A 318 -3.90 -9.75 33.60
CA GLY A 318 -3.44 -8.51 32.99
C GLY A 318 -3.38 -8.55 31.46
N THR A 319 -3.57 -7.35 30.93
CA THR A 319 -3.19 -6.86 29.60
C THR A 319 -1.89 -7.45 29.06
N THR A 320 -1.98 -8.14 27.91
CA THR A 320 -1.31 -7.80 26.64
C THR A 320 -1.68 -8.87 25.62
N GLY A 321 -2.09 -8.44 24.43
CA GLY A 321 -2.63 -9.32 23.39
C GLY A 321 -1.59 -10.31 22.88
N ASP A 322 -1.89 -11.60 23.02
CA ASP A 322 -1.23 -12.63 22.23
C ASP A 322 -2.20 -13.80 21.98
N ILE A 323 -2.81 -13.74 20.80
CA ILE A 323 -3.10 -14.83 19.87
C ILE A 323 -3.11 -16.22 20.52
N LEU A 324 -4.31 -16.81 20.67
CA LEU A 324 -4.48 -18.26 20.75
C LEU A 324 -4.09 -18.89 19.40
N ARG A 325 -2.80 -18.80 19.06
CA ARG A 325 -2.14 -19.63 18.05
C ARG A 325 -2.33 -21.05 18.56
N ARG A 326 -2.97 -21.88 17.73
CA ARG A 326 -2.99 -23.34 17.85
C ARG A 326 -1.68 -23.78 18.51
N ALA A 327 -1.75 -24.21 19.77
CA ALA A 327 -0.56 -24.51 20.56
C ALA A 327 0.28 -25.51 19.74
N PHE A 328 1.49 -25.11 19.36
CA PHE A 328 2.41 -25.99 18.68
C PHE A 328 2.56 -27.23 19.57
N THR A 329 2.10 -28.38 19.08
CA THR A 329 2.23 -29.64 19.80
C THR A 329 3.54 -30.27 19.35
N PRO A 330 4.57 -30.32 20.21
CA PRO A 330 5.84 -30.95 19.86
C PRO A 330 5.62 -32.43 19.53
N LYS A 331 6.41 -32.96 18.59
CA LYS A 331 6.36 -34.39 18.25
C LYS A 331 6.86 -35.20 19.45
N ALA A 332 6.31 -36.40 19.63
CA ALA A 332 6.79 -37.32 20.66
C ALA A 332 8.31 -37.57 20.48
N GLY A 333 9.09 -37.32 21.53
CA GLY A 333 10.56 -37.41 21.52
C GLY A 333 11.31 -36.09 21.28
N ASP A 334 10.62 -34.94 21.15
CA ASP A 334 11.27 -33.62 21.12
C ASP A 334 11.94 -33.32 22.48
N PRO A 335 13.28 -33.11 22.53
CA PRO A 335 14.00 -32.81 23.77
C PRO A 335 13.56 -31.47 24.40
N ALA A 336 12.98 -30.56 23.62
CA ALA A 336 12.37 -29.31 24.06
C ALA A 336 10.83 -29.39 24.14
N GLY A 337 10.28 -30.59 24.27
CA GLY A 337 8.83 -30.84 24.34
C GLY A 337 8.14 -30.26 25.58
N HIS A 338 8.91 -29.91 26.62
CA HIS A 338 8.43 -29.22 27.82
C HIS A 338 8.32 -27.70 27.65
N VAL A 339 8.89 -27.14 26.56
CA VAL A 339 8.79 -25.71 26.23
C VAL A 339 7.50 -25.49 25.43
N ILE A 340 6.38 -25.29 26.12
CA ILE A 340 5.05 -25.09 25.52
C ILE A 340 4.42 -23.81 26.03
N ALA A 341 3.50 -23.22 25.25
CA ALA A 341 2.79 -22.02 25.68
C ALA A 341 2.06 -22.25 27.02
N GLY A 342 2.23 -21.31 27.95
CA GLY A 342 1.75 -21.37 29.32
C GLY A 342 2.68 -22.06 30.32
N ALA A 343 3.75 -22.74 29.88
CA ALA A 343 4.71 -23.36 30.78
C ALA A 343 5.59 -22.31 31.47
N GLU A 344 5.84 -22.49 32.76
CA GLU A 344 6.80 -21.70 33.53
C GLU A 344 8.08 -22.51 33.74
N MET A 345 9.23 -21.87 33.56
CA MET A 345 10.53 -22.51 33.75
C MET A 345 11.63 -21.51 34.05
N ASP A 346 12.67 -21.99 34.73
CA ASP A 346 13.89 -21.23 34.90
C ASP A 346 14.78 -21.37 33.67
N VAL A 347 15.22 -20.24 33.13
CA VAL A 347 16.15 -20.18 32.00
C VAL A 347 17.33 -19.27 32.32
N VAL A 348 18.47 -19.54 31.70
CA VAL A 348 19.65 -18.67 31.76
C VAL A 348 19.74 -17.90 30.45
N ILE A 349 19.84 -16.58 30.52
CA ILE A 349 20.03 -15.74 29.34
C ILE A 349 21.45 -15.94 28.85
N THR A 350 21.61 -16.49 27.66
CA THR A 350 22.92 -16.84 27.10
C THR A 350 23.47 -15.77 26.15
N GLU A 351 22.59 -15.02 25.47
CA GLU A 351 22.95 -14.08 24.42
C GLU A 351 21.97 -12.89 24.43
N ALA A 352 22.39 -11.74 23.89
CA ALA A 352 21.49 -10.62 23.62
C ALA A 352 20.71 -10.87 22.32
N SER A 353 19.45 -10.42 22.25
CA SER A 353 18.71 -10.54 21.00
C SER A 353 19.30 -9.64 19.90
N GLN A 354 19.39 -10.18 18.69
CA GLN A 354 19.73 -9.43 17.48
C GLN A 354 18.54 -8.64 16.92
N GLN A 355 17.30 -9.05 17.23
CA GLN A 355 16.09 -8.41 16.70
C GLN A 355 15.70 -7.16 17.49
N ARG A 356 15.74 -7.24 18.83
CA ARG A 356 15.50 -6.10 19.72
C ARG A 356 16.56 -6.03 20.83
N PRO A 357 17.79 -5.59 20.50
CA PRO A 357 18.85 -5.44 21.49
C PRO A 357 18.41 -4.46 22.59
N GLY A 358 18.53 -4.89 23.86
CA GLY A 358 18.18 -4.07 25.03
C GLY A 358 16.73 -4.18 25.51
N GLN A 359 15.90 -4.99 24.86
CA GLN A 359 14.53 -5.29 25.33
C GLN A 359 14.33 -6.79 25.60
N GLU A 360 14.99 -7.66 24.83
CA GLU A 360 14.90 -9.12 24.98
C GLU A 360 16.28 -9.76 25.05
N GLY A 361 16.37 -10.84 25.85
CA GLY A 361 17.50 -11.76 25.89
C GLY A 361 17.14 -13.11 25.29
N VAL A 362 18.16 -13.87 24.97
CA VAL A 362 18.03 -15.17 24.31
C VAL A 362 18.56 -16.27 25.22
N ALA A 363 17.68 -17.21 25.56
CA ALA A 363 18.02 -18.44 26.25
C ALA A 363 18.01 -19.63 25.28
N LYS A 364 18.86 -20.63 25.54
CA LYS A 364 18.89 -21.89 24.79
C LYS A 364 18.44 -23.03 25.69
N VAL A 365 17.27 -23.60 25.40
CA VAL A 365 16.69 -24.71 26.16
C VAL A 365 16.64 -25.95 25.27
N ALA A 366 17.47 -26.96 25.56
CA ALA A 366 17.55 -28.20 24.79
C ALA A 366 17.70 -28.00 23.27
N GLY A 367 18.49 -26.99 22.86
CA GLY A 367 18.72 -26.62 21.45
C GLY A 367 17.67 -25.68 20.84
N LEU A 368 16.61 -25.36 21.59
CA LEU A 368 15.60 -24.40 21.19
C LEU A 368 15.96 -22.98 21.61
N VAL A 369 15.81 -22.03 20.69
CA VAL A 369 15.98 -20.59 20.96
C VAL A 369 14.71 -20.03 21.62
N VAL A 370 14.85 -19.50 22.83
CA VAL A 370 13.76 -18.85 23.57
C VAL A 370 14.08 -17.37 23.70
N PHE A 371 13.22 -16.53 23.13
CA PHE A 371 13.28 -15.07 23.28
C PHE A 371 12.53 -14.69 24.54
N VAL A 372 13.21 -14.04 25.48
CA VAL A 372 12.66 -13.64 26.78
C VAL A 372 12.55 -12.13 26.81
N ASP A 373 11.31 -11.63 26.81
CA ASP A 373 11.02 -10.22 26.90
C ASP A 373 11.32 -9.68 28.31
N GLY A 374 11.99 -8.53 28.37
CA GLY A 374 12.43 -7.87 29.60
C GLY A 374 13.70 -8.42 30.25
N ALA A 375 14.26 -9.54 29.78
CA ALA A 375 15.45 -10.17 30.39
C ALA A 375 16.72 -9.92 29.57
N THR A 376 17.46 -8.85 29.87
CA THR A 376 18.56 -8.38 29.01
C THR A 376 19.97 -8.71 29.52
N THR A 377 20.11 -9.18 30.76
CA THR A 377 21.40 -9.48 31.37
C THR A 377 21.89 -10.88 30.97
N ILE A 378 23.02 -10.95 30.26
CA ILE A 378 23.63 -12.24 29.90
C ILE A 378 24.23 -12.91 31.16
N GLY A 379 23.98 -14.21 31.30
CA GLY A 379 24.39 -15.03 32.44
C GLY A 379 23.40 -15.02 33.60
N GLU A 380 22.35 -14.20 33.54
CA GLU A 380 21.31 -14.14 34.58
C GLU A 380 20.33 -15.31 34.44
N ARG A 381 19.98 -15.92 35.59
CA ARG A 381 18.94 -16.94 35.70
C ARG A 381 17.63 -16.26 36.06
N VAL A 382 16.61 -16.48 35.25
CA VAL A 382 15.29 -15.85 35.36
C VAL A 382 14.19 -16.89 35.25
N ASN A 383 13.09 -16.68 35.98
CA ASN A 383 11.88 -17.47 35.79
C ASN A 383 11.06 -16.81 34.68
N VAL A 384 10.64 -17.62 33.71
CA VAL A 384 9.93 -17.15 32.53
C VAL A 384 8.70 -18.00 32.29
N ARG A 385 7.65 -17.35 31.77
CA ARG A 385 6.47 -18.02 31.23
C ARG A 385 6.52 -17.98 29.73
N ILE A 386 6.45 -19.15 29.11
CA ILE A 386 6.40 -19.27 27.66
C ILE A 386 5.06 -18.71 27.17
N THR A 387 5.09 -17.64 26.40
CA THR A 387 3.89 -17.02 25.81
C THR A 387 3.51 -17.72 24.50
N ALA A 388 4.50 -18.17 23.72
CA ALA A 388 4.23 -18.89 22.48
C ALA A 388 5.36 -19.85 22.08
N ARG A 389 5.01 -21.01 21.50
CA ARG A 389 5.97 -22.01 20.98
C ARG A 389 5.92 -22.12 19.45
N ARG A 390 7.07 -21.88 18.83
CA ARG A 390 7.53 -22.12 17.44
C ARG A 390 7.96 -23.56 17.17
N GLU A 391 8.12 -23.96 15.90
CA GLU A 391 8.90 -25.17 15.54
C GLU A 391 10.38 -25.05 15.97
N ARG A 392 11.01 -23.89 15.71
CA ARG A 392 12.45 -23.64 15.97
C ARG A 392 12.76 -22.61 17.06
N MET A 393 11.74 -21.99 17.64
CA MET A 393 11.92 -20.95 18.65
C MET A 393 10.74 -20.92 19.63
N ALA A 394 10.86 -20.22 20.74
CA ALA A 394 9.76 -19.87 21.63
C ALA A 394 9.88 -18.42 22.09
N PHE A 395 8.77 -17.87 22.56
CA PHE A 395 8.66 -16.55 23.14
C PHE A 395 8.23 -16.70 24.59
N ALA A 396 8.80 -15.90 25.46
CA ALA A 396 8.55 -15.95 26.89
C ALA A 396 8.58 -14.55 27.50
N GLU A 397 7.86 -14.39 28.59
CA GLU A 397 7.86 -13.19 29.43
C GLU A 397 8.45 -13.50 30.80
N LEU A 398 9.06 -12.50 31.43
CA LEU A 398 9.57 -12.62 32.79
C LEU A 398 8.42 -12.75 33.80
N THR A 399 8.47 -13.81 34.62
CA THR A 399 7.55 -14.00 35.75
C THR A 399 8.18 -13.70 37.10
N GLY A 400 9.51 -13.57 37.18
CA GLY A 400 10.24 -13.13 38.38
C GLY A 400 11.62 -13.78 38.55
N LYS A 401 12.17 -13.70 39.77
CA LYS A 401 13.39 -14.41 40.15
C LYS A 401 13.08 -15.87 40.52
N PRO A 402 13.99 -16.83 40.23
CA PRO A 402 13.71 -18.26 40.41
C PRO A 402 13.37 -18.60 41.87
N ALA A 403 12.37 -19.47 42.04
CA ALA A 403 12.03 -20.04 43.34
C ALA A 403 12.98 -21.20 43.66
N GLY A 404 14.12 -20.89 44.28
CA GLY A 404 15.04 -21.91 44.83
C GLY A 404 16.51 -21.67 44.48
N THR A 405 17.37 -21.88 45.48
CA THR A 405 18.84 -21.70 45.41
C THR A 405 19.60 -22.94 44.93
N GLU A 406 18.93 -23.97 44.41
CA GLU A 406 19.63 -25.18 43.93
C GLU A 406 20.19 -25.02 42.50
N PRO A 407 21.46 -25.41 42.25
CA PRO A 407 22.03 -25.42 40.91
C PRO A 407 21.33 -26.48 40.06
N LEU A 408 20.84 -26.10 38.87
CA LEU A 408 20.47 -27.08 37.85
C LEU A 408 21.74 -27.80 37.34
N PRO A 409 21.64 -29.09 36.96
CA PRO A 409 22.79 -29.86 36.49
C PRO A 409 23.42 -29.17 35.28
N ALA A 410 24.75 -29.06 35.31
CA ALA A 410 25.53 -28.42 34.27
C ALA A 410 25.08 -28.92 32.90
N ALA A 411 24.69 -27.98 32.03
CA ALA A 411 24.41 -28.29 30.63
C ALA A 411 25.63 -29.00 30.05
N ALA A 412 25.45 -30.25 29.62
CA ALA A 412 26.46 -30.94 28.84
C ALA A 412 26.82 -30.05 27.63
N PRO A 413 28.11 -29.90 27.28
CA PRO A 413 28.51 -29.05 26.18
C PRO A 413 27.79 -29.51 24.90
N SER A 414 26.82 -28.69 24.46
CA SER A 414 26.09 -28.91 23.22
C SER A 414 27.09 -28.86 22.07
N ALA A 415 27.11 -29.93 21.26
CA ALA A 415 27.89 -29.94 20.03
C ALA A 415 27.50 -28.73 19.16
N PRO A 416 28.46 -28.04 18.53
CA PRO A 416 28.17 -26.89 17.69
C PRO A 416 27.14 -27.26 16.61
N PRO A 417 26.20 -26.35 16.28
CA PRO A 417 25.21 -26.61 15.24
C PRO A 417 25.92 -26.99 13.94
N PRO A 418 25.37 -27.96 13.16
CA PRO A 418 25.98 -28.34 11.90
C PRO A 418 26.04 -27.09 11.00
N PRO A 419 27.18 -26.84 10.32
CA PRO A 419 27.32 -25.66 9.47
C PRO A 419 26.20 -25.62 8.43
N PRO A 420 25.69 -24.42 8.06
CA PRO A 420 24.70 -24.30 7.00
C PRO A 420 25.22 -25.00 5.76
N ARG A 421 24.39 -25.87 5.17
CA ARG A 421 24.78 -26.60 3.95
C ARG A 421 25.09 -25.56 2.87
N PRO A 422 26.28 -25.59 2.25
CA PRO A 422 26.61 -24.70 1.14
C PRO A 422 25.53 -24.78 0.06
N TYR A 423 25.09 -23.64 -0.45
CA TYR A 423 24.22 -23.63 -1.62
C TYR A 423 24.99 -24.21 -2.81
N VAL A 424 24.50 -25.31 -3.37
CA VAL A 424 25.04 -25.92 -4.58
C VAL A 424 24.16 -25.44 -5.75
N PRO A 425 24.68 -24.63 -6.68
CA PRO A 425 23.94 -24.23 -7.88
C PRO A 425 23.64 -25.47 -8.75
N PRO A 426 22.49 -25.50 -9.45
CA PRO A 426 22.20 -26.52 -10.46
C PRO A 426 23.28 -26.57 -11.54
N ALA A 427 23.51 -27.74 -12.15
CA ALA A 427 24.56 -27.92 -13.16
C ALA A 427 24.38 -27.02 -14.41
N ASP A 428 23.13 -26.65 -14.73
CA ASP A 428 22.78 -25.79 -15.87
C ASP A 428 22.81 -24.28 -15.52
N ASP A 429 23.23 -23.91 -14.31
CA ASP A 429 23.35 -22.51 -13.88
C ASP A 429 24.63 -21.90 -14.47
N ALA A 430 24.48 -20.84 -15.27
CA ALA A 430 25.60 -20.09 -15.86
C ALA A 430 26.57 -19.53 -14.81
N THR A 431 26.18 -19.51 -13.53
CA THR A 431 26.98 -19.04 -12.40
C THR A 431 27.49 -20.19 -11.53
N ALA A 432 27.41 -21.45 -12.00
CA ALA A 432 27.81 -22.64 -11.25
C ALA A 432 29.30 -22.66 -10.85
N PHE A 433 30.15 -21.93 -11.59
CA PHE A 433 31.57 -21.76 -11.27
C PHE A 433 31.84 -20.82 -10.09
N ILE A 434 30.82 -20.05 -9.64
CA ILE A 434 30.92 -19.13 -8.50
C ILE A 434 30.55 -19.89 -7.22
N VAL A 435 31.52 -20.58 -6.64
CA VAL A 435 31.39 -21.39 -5.42
C VAL A 435 32.37 -20.95 -4.33
N PRO A 436 32.09 -21.18 -3.04
CA PRO A 436 33.02 -20.86 -1.96
C PRO A 436 34.41 -21.47 -2.21
N GLY A 437 35.45 -20.65 -2.10
CA GLY A 437 36.85 -21.00 -2.36
C GLY A 437 37.33 -20.74 -3.80
N ALA A 438 36.41 -20.56 -4.77
CA ALA A 438 36.78 -20.20 -6.13
C ALA A 438 37.34 -18.76 -6.19
N VAL A 439 38.30 -18.54 -7.08
CA VAL A 439 38.82 -17.21 -7.39
C VAL A 439 38.33 -16.86 -8.79
N ILE A 440 37.57 -15.78 -8.91
CA ILE A 440 37.00 -15.28 -10.18
C ILE A 440 37.57 -13.91 -10.51
N SER A 441 37.61 -13.56 -11.80
CA SER A 441 37.84 -12.17 -12.22
C SER A 441 36.51 -11.44 -12.27
N ALA A 442 36.41 -10.29 -11.59
CA ALA A 442 35.18 -9.49 -11.55
C ALA A 442 35.49 -8.00 -11.69
N THR A 443 34.70 -7.30 -12.50
CA THR A 443 34.78 -5.84 -12.64
C THR A 443 33.74 -5.18 -11.75
N ILE A 444 34.18 -4.25 -10.89
CA ILE A 444 33.30 -3.51 -10.00
C ILE A 444 32.42 -2.57 -10.84
N SER A 445 31.11 -2.78 -10.81
CA SER A 445 30.13 -2.00 -11.59
C SER A 445 29.50 -0.87 -10.79
N GLU A 446 29.37 -1.04 -9.48
CA GLU A 446 28.70 -0.08 -8.59
C GLU A 446 29.29 -0.15 -7.18
N ALA A 447 29.12 0.92 -6.38
CA ALA A 447 29.47 0.90 -4.97
C ALA A 447 28.42 0.09 -4.17
N SER A 448 28.84 -0.56 -3.08
CA SER A 448 27.90 -1.26 -2.20
C SER A 448 26.94 -0.27 -1.51
N GLU A 449 25.63 -0.49 -1.60
CA GLU A 449 24.64 0.31 -0.87
C GLU A 449 24.78 0.14 0.66
N LYS A 450 25.26 -1.03 1.10
CA LYS A 450 25.38 -1.35 2.53
C LYS A 450 26.66 -0.80 3.13
N ASN A 451 27.77 -0.93 2.41
CA ASN A 451 29.12 -0.62 2.87
C ASN A 451 29.95 0.11 1.77
N PRO A 452 29.57 1.32 1.35
CA PRO A 452 30.14 1.98 0.15
C PRO A 452 31.64 2.26 0.26
N GLU A 453 32.17 2.42 1.48
CA GLU A 453 33.58 2.73 1.73
C GLU A 453 34.51 1.52 1.72
N THR A 454 33.96 0.30 1.83
CA THR A 454 34.75 -0.93 2.00
C THR A 454 34.37 -2.06 1.05
N GLU A 455 33.22 -1.95 0.38
CA GLU A 455 32.70 -2.96 -0.55
C GLU A 455 32.25 -2.32 -1.87
N GLY A 456 32.61 -3.00 -2.96
CA GLY A 456 32.07 -2.74 -4.29
C GLY A 456 31.24 -3.92 -4.76
N VAL A 457 30.42 -3.70 -5.77
CA VAL A 457 29.52 -4.71 -6.31
C VAL A 457 29.89 -4.97 -7.76
N ALA A 458 30.06 -6.24 -8.08
CA ALA A 458 30.27 -6.73 -9.44
C ALA A 458 29.09 -7.59 -9.90
N ARG A 459 28.87 -7.62 -11.21
CA ARG A 459 27.87 -8.50 -11.85
C ARG A 459 28.59 -9.49 -12.75
N VAL A 460 28.53 -10.77 -12.38
CA VAL A 460 29.21 -11.86 -13.10
C VAL A 460 28.15 -12.86 -13.56
N ALA A 461 27.99 -13.03 -14.88
CA ALA A 461 26.95 -13.88 -15.47
C ALA A 461 25.53 -13.64 -14.92
N GLY A 462 25.20 -12.38 -14.58
CA GLY A 462 23.92 -11.98 -14.01
C GLY A 462 23.79 -12.12 -12.48
N LEU A 463 24.76 -12.74 -11.80
CA LEU A 463 24.81 -12.83 -10.34
C LEU A 463 25.48 -11.59 -9.73
N VAL A 464 24.88 -11.07 -8.66
CA VAL A 464 25.46 -9.98 -7.86
C VAL A 464 26.54 -10.55 -6.93
N VAL A 465 27.75 -10.00 -7.01
CA VAL A 465 28.87 -10.35 -6.13
C VAL A 465 29.26 -9.11 -5.34
N SER A 466 29.09 -9.15 -4.02
CA SER A 466 29.66 -8.11 -3.14
C SER A 466 31.12 -8.45 -2.85
N VAL A 467 32.00 -7.49 -3.14
CA VAL A 467 33.45 -7.62 -3.10
C VAL A 467 34.00 -6.68 -2.04
N LYS A 468 34.46 -7.26 -0.93
CA LYS A 468 35.13 -6.52 0.12
C LYS A 468 36.57 -6.20 -0.28
N GLY A 469 36.99 -4.96 -0.04
CA GLY A 469 38.33 -4.46 -0.35
C GLY A 469 38.51 -3.94 -1.79
N ALA A 470 37.44 -3.84 -2.58
CA ALA A 470 37.46 -3.24 -3.92
C ALA A 470 36.27 -2.29 -4.09
N THR A 471 36.51 -0.97 -4.10
CA THR A 471 35.45 0.06 -4.15
C THR A 471 35.49 0.92 -5.40
N THR A 472 36.53 0.77 -6.24
CA THR A 472 36.71 1.60 -7.44
C THR A 472 35.90 1.05 -8.61
N ILE A 473 34.91 1.81 -9.08
CA ILE A 473 34.06 1.44 -10.22
C ILE A 473 34.93 1.36 -11.49
N GLY A 474 34.76 0.28 -12.26
CA GLY A 474 35.55 -0.05 -13.45
C GLY A 474 36.83 -0.82 -13.15
N GLU A 475 37.23 -0.97 -11.88
CA GLU A 475 38.38 -1.80 -11.49
C GLU A 475 38.05 -3.28 -11.69
N THR A 476 38.92 -4.01 -12.38
CA THR A 476 38.83 -5.47 -12.49
C THR A 476 39.76 -6.10 -11.46
N VAL A 477 39.20 -6.92 -10.59
CA VAL A 477 39.89 -7.53 -9.45
C VAL A 477 39.67 -9.04 -9.42
N ASN A 478 40.64 -9.76 -8.87
CA ASN A 478 40.45 -11.17 -8.53
C ASN A 478 39.72 -11.24 -7.19
N VAL A 479 38.65 -12.03 -7.15
CA VAL A 479 37.76 -12.15 -6.00
C VAL A 479 37.74 -13.59 -5.54
N ARG A 480 38.16 -13.83 -4.30
CA ARG A 480 38.00 -15.13 -3.64
C ARG A 480 36.60 -15.18 -3.05
N ILE A 481 35.77 -16.10 -3.54
CA ILE A 481 34.40 -16.27 -3.06
C ILE A 481 34.44 -16.89 -1.66
N THR A 482 33.83 -16.22 -0.70
CA THR A 482 33.73 -16.67 0.69
C THR A 482 32.39 -17.33 0.97
N GLU A 483 31.32 -16.85 0.33
CA GLU A 483 29.98 -17.40 0.49
C GLU A 483 29.20 -17.32 -0.84
N ARG A 484 28.44 -18.36 -1.15
CA ARG A 484 27.49 -18.38 -2.27
C ARG A 484 26.07 -18.61 -1.73
N ARG A 485 25.15 -17.72 -2.11
CA ARG A 485 23.70 -17.81 -1.83
C ARG A 485 22.93 -17.76 -3.13
N ARG A 486 21.71 -18.28 -3.18
CA ARG A 486 20.89 -18.38 -4.41
C ARG A 486 20.96 -17.14 -5.34
N SER A 487 20.78 -15.93 -4.81
CA SER A 487 20.71 -14.68 -5.59
C SER A 487 21.97 -13.80 -5.53
N MET A 488 22.97 -14.14 -4.73
CA MET A 488 24.18 -13.32 -4.56
C MET A 488 25.38 -14.14 -4.08
N ALA A 489 26.59 -13.63 -4.30
CA ALA A 489 27.80 -14.14 -3.69
C ALA A 489 28.53 -13.04 -2.89
N LEU A 490 29.30 -13.48 -1.91
CA LEU A 490 30.21 -12.65 -1.12
C LEU A 490 31.63 -13.10 -1.44
N GLY A 491 32.54 -12.13 -1.58
CA GLY A 491 33.94 -12.42 -1.79
C GLY A 491 34.83 -11.29 -1.30
N GLU A 492 36.12 -11.61 -1.19
CA GLU A 492 37.16 -10.66 -0.81
C GLU A 492 38.15 -10.50 -1.97
N LYS A 493 38.62 -9.26 -2.18
CA LYS A 493 39.70 -8.98 -3.13
C LYS A 493 40.92 -9.80 -2.75
N THR A 494 41.48 -10.54 -3.71
CA THR A 494 42.68 -11.35 -3.54
C THR A 494 43.69 -11.08 -4.65
N THR A 495 44.94 -11.46 -4.41
CA THR A 495 46.01 -11.51 -5.42
C THR A 495 46.21 -12.92 -5.98
N ASP A 496 45.45 -13.91 -5.52
CA ASP A 496 45.52 -15.28 -6.04
C ASP A 496 45.16 -15.32 -7.53
N ALA A 497 45.69 -16.30 -8.24
CA ALA A 497 45.32 -16.57 -9.62
C ALA A 497 43.85 -16.98 -9.73
N VAL A 498 43.21 -16.60 -10.84
CA VAL A 498 41.83 -17.01 -11.16
C VAL A 498 41.78 -18.53 -11.32
N THR A 499 40.86 -19.17 -10.61
CA THR A 499 40.70 -20.64 -10.59
C THR A 499 39.38 -21.10 -11.17
N ALA A 500 38.45 -20.18 -11.46
CA ALA A 500 37.13 -20.50 -12.00
C ALA A 500 36.72 -19.49 -13.09
N HIS A 501 36.20 -20.04 -14.19
CA HIS A 501 35.72 -19.29 -15.36
C HIS A 501 34.30 -19.72 -15.71
N PRO A 502 33.51 -18.86 -16.37
CA PRO A 502 32.26 -19.30 -17.01
C PRO A 502 32.54 -20.46 -17.96
N ALA A 503 31.64 -21.44 -17.98
CA ALA A 503 31.66 -22.48 -18.99
C ALA A 503 31.30 -21.86 -20.35
N ASP A 504 32.07 -22.18 -21.39
CA ASP A 504 31.83 -21.75 -22.77
C ASP A 504 30.53 -22.33 -23.36
#